data_AF-A0A4S8LBC1-F1
#
_entry.id   AF-A0A4S8LBC1-F1
#
_cell.length_a   1.000
_cell.length_b   1.000
_cell.length_c   1.000
_cell.angle_alpha   90.00
_cell.angle_beta   90.00
_cell.angle_gamma   90.00
#
_symmetry.space_group_name_H-M   'P 1'
#
loop_
_entity.id
_entity.type
_entity.pdbx_description
1 polymer ?
#
loop_
_entity_poly.entity_id
_entity_poly.type
_entity_poly.pdbx_seq_one_letter_code
_entity_poly.pdbx_strand_id
1 'polypeptide(L)'
;MREGWKSTVVPLGTNSEREIETEEMKRAIHDFLEQSGLHPECGSEFIAWVAGDGGSVLAMDQAKRYLAQHYDPDDLESDFNILHNILPTIGIWHMQATSQNTIAENHYGPIATNDPSSLSQSASCANFKRPANFKDCGNYYPLHRSMSTFWNAQILDCWRLEFGFTTHEEMLKYFENMENLLEFDYFLDKATQITSRWVSLESISQALCPGNVESIPTEIQFPAGDPFPLNHNLSQEQNTKTLKDFFQEHENFTGDRVLANSILFKWEYSLWLELAYAVPEGDIGRV
;
A
#
# COMPACT_ATOMS: atom_id res chain seq x y z
N MET A 1 15.57 -13.96 2.52
CA MET A 1 15.04 -15.27 2.10
C MET A 1 15.49 -16.34 3.07
N ARG A 2 14.52 -17.08 3.64
CA ARG A 2 14.77 -18.24 4.50
C ARG A 2 15.43 -19.36 3.68
N GLU A 3 16.16 -20.23 4.35
CA GLU A 3 16.75 -21.40 3.71
C GLU A 3 15.65 -22.32 3.14
N GLY A 4 15.84 -22.83 1.92
CA GLY A 4 14.84 -23.64 1.20
C GLY A 4 13.79 -22.85 0.41
N TRP A 5 13.78 -21.51 0.48
CA TRP A 5 12.78 -20.65 -0.19
C TRP A 5 13.37 -19.90 -1.41
N LYS A 6 14.50 -20.38 -1.94
CA LYS A 6 15.17 -19.79 -3.09
C LYS A 6 14.74 -20.51 -4.36
N SER A 7 13.98 -19.83 -5.20
CA SER A 7 13.71 -20.29 -6.56
C SER A 7 14.89 -19.94 -7.47
N THR A 8 15.30 -20.89 -8.32
CA THR A 8 16.25 -20.61 -9.40
C THR A 8 15.58 -19.72 -10.43
N VAL A 9 16.12 -18.53 -10.66
CA VAL A 9 15.63 -17.63 -11.71
C VAL A 9 16.35 -17.97 -13.01
N VAL A 10 15.56 -18.31 -14.03
CA VAL A 10 16.04 -18.54 -15.39
C VAL A 10 15.47 -17.43 -16.28
N PRO A 11 16.31 -16.55 -16.86
CA PRO A 11 15.81 -15.53 -17.77
C PRO A 11 15.34 -16.19 -19.07
N LEU A 12 14.13 -15.85 -19.51
CA LEU A 12 13.64 -16.19 -20.84
C LEU A 12 14.15 -15.14 -21.85
N GLY A 13 14.29 -15.55 -23.11
CA GLY A 13 14.56 -14.66 -24.23
C GLY A 13 13.36 -13.76 -24.54
N THR A 14 13.61 -12.63 -25.18
CA THR A 14 12.55 -11.69 -25.62
C THR A 14 12.02 -12.05 -27.00
N ASN A 15 10.73 -11.80 -27.27
CA ASN A 15 10.17 -11.80 -28.62
C ASN A 15 9.75 -10.39 -29.06
N SER A 16 9.40 -10.25 -30.35
CA SER A 16 8.98 -8.97 -30.97
C SER A 16 7.48 -8.88 -31.22
N GLU A 17 6.71 -9.76 -30.60
CA GLU A 17 5.25 -9.82 -30.74
C GLU A 17 4.59 -8.60 -30.07
N ARG A 18 3.52 -8.10 -30.65
CA ARG A 18 2.76 -6.97 -30.11
C ARG A 18 1.70 -7.48 -29.16
N GLU A 19 2.00 -7.36 -27.88
CA GLU A 19 1.13 -7.71 -26.76
C GLU A 19 -0.35 -7.29 -26.91
N ILE A 20 -0.63 -6.15 -27.53
CA ILE A 20 -2.00 -5.62 -27.70
C ILE A 20 -2.83 -6.36 -28.75
N GLU A 21 -2.20 -7.11 -29.66
CA GLU A 21 -2.85 -7.83 -30.74
C GLU A 21 -3.05 -9.30 -30.33
N THR A 22 -4.29 -9.80 -30.38
CA THR A 22 -4.65 -11.12 -29.83
C THR A 22 -3.81 -12.28 -30.38
N GLU A 23 -3.60 -12.34 -31.70
CA GLU A 23 -2.79 -13.39 -32.33
C GLU A 23 -1.30 -13.28 -31.99
N GLU A 24 -0.79 -12.05 -31.83
CA GLU A 24 0.61 -11.82 -31.46
C GLU A 24 0.84 -12.17 -29.99
N MET A 25 -0.10 -11.80 -29.09
CA MET A 25 -0.09 -12.24 -27.69
C MET A 25 -0.09 -13.76 -27.56
N LYS A 26 -0.93 -14.47 -28.34
CA LYS A 26 -0.92 -15.93 -28.37
C LYS A 26 0.47 -16.48 -28.71
N ARG A 27 1.09 -15.98 -29.79
CA ARG A 27 2.43 -16.41 -30.21
C ARG A 27 3.48 -16.09 -29.15
N ALA A 28 3.39 -14.92 -28.52
CA ALA A 28 4.30 -14.51 -27.44
C ALA A 28 4.24 -15.48 -26.26
N ILE A 29 3.04 -15.88 -25.84
CA ILE A 29 2.88 -16.83 -24.73
C ILE A 29 3.41 -18.21 -25.10
N HIS A 30 3.10 -18.73 -26.28
CA HIS A 30 3.63 -20.03 -26.70
C HIS A 30 5.15 -20.05 -26.80
N ASP A 31 5.77 -18.97 -27.29
CA ASP A 31 7.22 -18.80 -27.29
C ASP A 31 7.80 -18.87 -25.87
N PHE A 32 7.20 -18.16 -24.90
CA PHE A 32 7.65 -18.24 -23.50
C PHE A 32 7.42 -19.62 -22.87
N LEU A 33 6.32 -20.30 -23.20
CA LEU A 33 6.05 -21.66 -22.72
C LEU A 33 7.09 -22.65 -23.26
N GLU A 34 7.41 -22.58 -24.55
CA GLU A 34 8.43 -23.42 -25.19
C GLU A 34 9.81 -23.18 -24.57
N GLN A 35 10.19 -21.92 -24.36
CA GLN A 35 11.44 -21.58 -23.68
C GLN A 35 11.50 -22.07 -22.23
N SER A 36 10.34 -22.19 -21.58
CA SER A 36 10.19 -22.76 -20.23
C SER A 36 10.16 -24.30 -20.22
N GLY A 37 10.21 -24.95 -21.39
CA GLY A 37 10.13 -26.40 -21.55
C GLY A 37 8.71 -26.97 -21.40
N LEU A 38 7.69 -26.12 -21.47
CA LEU A 38 6.29 -26.54 -21.49
C LEU A 38 5.86 -26.80 -22.93
N HIS A 39 5.55 -28.06 -23.20
CA HIS A 39 5.10 -28.54 -24.52
C HIS A 39 3.61 -28.88 -24.50
N PRO A 40 2.95 -28.96 -25.67
CA PRO A 40 1.51 -29.22 -25.78
C PRO A 40 1.01 -30.44 -25.02
N GLU A 41 1.82 -31.50 -24.94
CA GLU A 41 1.47 -32.76 -24.29
C GLU A 41 1.25 -32.61 -22.77
N CYS A 42 1.81 -31.57 -22.16
CA CYS A 42 1.69 -31.27 -20.74
C CYS A 42 0.54 -30.27 -20.45
N GLY A 43 -0.19 -29.82 -21.48
CA GLY A 43 -1.16 -28.74 -21.39
C GLY A 43 -2.29 -28.98 -20.37
N SER A 44 -2.78 -30.20 -20.27
CA SER A 44 -3.89 -30.57 -19.37
C SER A 44 -3.44 -30.87 -17.93
N GLU A 45 -2.14 -31.07 -17.68
CA GLU A 45 -1.60 -31.50 -16.38
C GLU A 45 -1.04 -30.36 -15.54
N PHE A 46 -0.78 -29.20 -16.14
CA PHE A 46 -0.11 -28.08 -15.49
C PHE A 46 -0.88 -26.78 -15.64
N ILE A 47 -0.67 -25.87 -14.68
CA ILE A 47 -1.07 -24.47 -14.81
C ILE A 47 0.21 -23.64 -14.91
N ALA A 48 0.36 -22.91 -16.02
CA ALA A 48 1.44 -21.96 -16.22
C ALA A 48 1.01 -20.59 -15.68
N TRP A 49 1.65 -20.15 -14.62
CA TRP A 49 1.39 -18.83 -14.05
C TRP A 49 2.17 -17.76 -14.84
N VAL A 50 1.45 -16.86 -15.51
CA VAL A 50 2.03 -15.79 -16.33
C VAL A 50 1.60 -14.45 -15.76
N ALA A 51 2.54 -13.52 -15.60
CA ALA A 51 2.25 -12.22 -15.03
C ALA A 51 2.79 -11.07 -15.88
N GLY A 52 2.13 -9.92 -15.80
CA GLY A 52 2.50 -8.71 -16.54
C GLY A 52 1.87 -7.46 -15.95
N ASP A 53 1.84 -6.37 -16.70
CA ASP A 53 1.08 -5.20 -16.28
C ASP A 53 -0.44 -5.42 -16.47
N GLY A 54 -1.26 -4.45 -16.08
CA GLY A 54 -2.71 -4.57 -16.23
C GLY A 54 -3.17 -4.70 -17.70
N GLY A 55 -2.43 -4.10 -18.64
CA GLY A 55 -2.68 -4.25 -20.07
C GLY A 55 -2.36 -5.66 -20.56
N SER A 56 -1.23 -6.22 -20.13
CA SER A 56 -0.81 -7.59 -20.47
C SER A 56 -1.84 -8.61 -20.02
N VAL A 57 -2.31 -8.49 -18.78
CA VAL A 57 -3.32 -9.41 -18.23
C VAL A 57 -4.62 -9.36 -19.04
N LEU A 58 -5.08 -8.16 -19.39
CA LEU A 58 -6.28 -8.00 -20.21
C LEU A 58 -6.10 -8.58 -21.61
N ALA A 59 -4.93 -8.42 -22.22
CA ALA A 59 -4.62 -8.99 -23.52
C ALA A 59 -4.53 -10.53 -23.48
N MET A 60 -3.93 -11.10 -22.42
CA MET A 60 -3.91 -12.55 -22.19
C MET A 60 -5.33 -13.09 -22.01
N ASP A 61 -6.16 -12.47 -21.16
CA ASP A 61 -7.56 -12.87 -20.95
C ASP A 61 -8.39 -12.78 -22.24
N GLN A 62 -8.16 -11.73 -23.04
CA GLN A 62 -8.81 -11.60 -24.34
C GLN A 62 -8.40 -12.73 -25.28
N ALA A 63 -7.11 -13.07 -25.35
CA ALA A 63 -6.63 -14.19 -26.15
C ALA A 63 -7.23 -15.52 -25.70
N LYS A 64 -7.25 -15.81 -24.39
CA LYS A 64 -7.91 -17.00 -23.84
C LYS A 64 -9.38 -17.08 -24.24
N ARG A 65 -10.14 -15.98 -24.07
CA ARG A 65 -11.57 -15.94 -24.41
C ARG A 65 -11.85 -16.14 -25.89
N TYR A 66 -11.02 -15.57 -26.74
CA TYR A 66 -11.12 -15.75 -28.19
C TYR A 66 -10.83 -17.20 -28.58
N LEU A 67 -9.72 -17.75 -28.07
CA LEU A 67 -9.26 -19.09 -28.42
C LEU A 67 -10.12 -20.21 -27.84
N ALA A 68 -10.81 -19.98 -26.73
CA ALA A 68 -11.74 -20.95 -26.15
C ALA A 68 -12.83 -21.42 -27.12
N GLN A 69 -13.13 -20.64 -28.16
CA GLN A 69 -14.06 -21.03 -29.23
C GLN A 69 -13.53 -22.17 -30.12
N HIS A 70 -12.22 -22.44 -30.06
CA HIS A 70 -11.53 -23.48 -30.81
C HIS A 70 -11.23 -24.71 -29.96
N TYR A 71 -11.87 -24.85 -28.80
CA TYR A 71 -11.72 -26.05 -27.98
C TYR A 71 -12.23 -27.30 -28.73
N ASP A 72 -11.40 -28.34 -28.73
CA ASP A 72 -11.70 -29.63 -29.32
C ASP A 72 -11.40 -30.72 -28.27
N PRO A 73 -12.43 -31.40 -27.72
CA PRO A 73 -12.23 -32.42 -26.71
C PRO A 73 -11.51 -33.68 -27.21
N ASP A 74 -11.45 -33.89 -28.53
CA ASP A 74 -10.74 -35.02 -29.14
C ASP A 74 -9.26 -34.71 -29.41
N ASP A 75 -8.85 -33.43 -29.31
CA ASP A 75 -7.46 -32.98 -29.43
C ASP A 75 -6.79 -32.85 -28.05
N LEU A 76 -5.80 -33.72 -27.80
CA LEU A 76 -5.03 -33.73 -26.55
C LEU A 76 -4.20 -32.46 -26.33
N GLU A 77 -3.92 -31.69 -27.39
CA GLU A 77 -3.18 -30.44 -27.34
C GLU A 77 -4.09 -29.21 -27.20
N SER A 78 -5.42 -29.40 -27.23
CA SER A 78 -6.38 -28.31 -27.29
C SER A 78 -6.21 -27.32 -26.14
N ASP A 79 -6.06 -27.82 -24.92
CA ASP A 79 -5.89 -26.99 -23.72
C ASP A 79 -4.65 -26.08 -23.81
N PHE A 80 -3.54 -26.60 -24.35
CA PHE A 80 -2.34 -25.81 -24.57
C PHE A 80 -2.58 -24.75 -25.66
N ASN A 81 -3.10 -25.18 -26.81
CA ASN A 81 -3.31 -24.34 -28.00
C ASN A 81 -4.28 -23.18 -27.78
N ILE A 82 -5.25 -23.33 -26.86
CA ILE A 82 -6.20 -22.28 -26.48
C ILE A 82 -5.79 -21.52 -25.21
N LEU A 83 -4.59 -21.80 -24.68
CA LEU A 83 -4.07 -21.19 -23.46
C LEU A 83 -4.93 -21.46 -22.22
N HIS A 84 -5.68 -22.57 -22.22
CA HIS A 84 -6.56 -22.95 -21.10
C HIS A 84 -5.76 -23.03 -19.80
N ASN A 85 -4.57 -23.62 -19.90
CA ASN A 85 -3.62 -23.87 -18.83
C ASN A 85 -2.87 -22.63 -18.30
N ILE A 86 -3.08 -21.45 -18.90
CA ILE A 86 -2.45 -20.21 -18.42
C ILE A 86 -3.26 -19.60 -17.28
N LEU A 87 -2.63 -19.25 -16.17
CA LEU A 87 -3.21 -18.38 -15.14
C LEU A 87 -2.60 -16.98 -15.29
N PRO A 88 -3.28 -16.02 -15.94
CA PRO A 88 -2.80 -14.65 -16.04
C PRO A 88 -3.05 -13.90 -14.73
N THR A 89 -2.03 -13.24 -14.19
CA THR A 89 -2.20 -12.33 -13.03
C THR A 89 -1.44 -11.04 -13.23
N ILE A 90 -1.82 -9.99 -12.49
CA ILE A 90 -1.01 -8.77 -12.44
C ILE A 90 0.32 -9.11 -11.77
N GLY A 91 1.42 -8.61 -12.31
CA GLY A 91 2.74 -8.74 -11.74
C GLY A 91 2.77 -8.10 -10.35
N ILE A 92 3.40 -8.79 -9.40
CA ILE A 92 3.45 -8.36 -7.99
C ILE A 92 3.96 -6.93 -7.86
N TRP A 93 5.00 -6.58 -8.64
CA TRP A 93 5.53 -5.22 -8.65
C TRP A 93 4.49 -4.17 -9.10
N HIS A 94 3.71 -4.47 -10.14
CA HIS A 94 2.64 -3.57 -10.60
C HIS A 94 1.53 -3.44 -9.56
N MET A 95 1.16 -4.53 -8.89
CA MET A 95 0.19 -4.48 -7.78
C MET A 95 0.69 -3.59 -6.63
N GLN A 96 1.94 -3.76 -6.22
CA GLN A 96 2.58 -2.93 -5.19
C GLN A 96 2.63 -1.45 -5.59
N ALA A 97 2.99 -1.17 -6.84
CA ALA A 97 3.06 0.19 -7.36
C ALA A 97 1.69 0.86 -7.42
N THR A 98 0.67 0.16 -7.94
CA THR A 98 -0.70 0.69 -7.96
C THR A 98 -1.22 0.94 -6.56
N SER A 99 -1.04 0.00 -5.62
CA SER A 99 -1.46 0.17 -4.23
C SER A 99 -0.80 1.38 -3.56
N GLN A 100 0.52 1.54 -3.69
CA GLN A 100 1.24 2.70 -3.16
C GLN A 100 0.75 4.01 -3.77
N ASN A 101 0.56 4.03 -5.09
CA ASN A 101 0.09 5.19 -5.82
C ASN A 101 -1.32 5.61 -5.37
N THR A 102 -2.21 4.65 -5.12
CA THR A 102 -3.55 4.89 -4.58
C THR A 102 -3.48 5.49 -3.17
N ILE A 103 -2.66 4.92 -2.28
CA ILE A 103 -2.47 5.48 -0.93
C ILE A 103 -1.90 6.91 -1.03
N ALA A 104 -0.92 7.13 -1.91
CA ALA A 104 -0.35 8.47 -2.11
C ALA A 104 -1.41 9.47 -2.62
N GLU A 105 -2.20 9.11 -3.63
CA GLU A 105 -3.26 9.95 -4.20
C GLU A 105 -4.31 10.33 -3.15
N ASN A 106 -4.68 9.39 -2.27
CA ASN A 106 -5.68 9.59 -1.21
C ASN A 106 -5.17 10.50 -0.08
N HIS A 107 -3.89 10.39 0.31
CA HIS A 107 -3.38 11.01 1.55
C HIS A 107 -2.52 12.26 1.35
N TYR A 108 -1.96 12.49 0.15
CA TYR A 108 -1.16 13.69 -0.08
C TYR A 108 -1.98 14.98 -0.05
N GLY A 109 -3.31 14.95 -0.23
CA GLY A 109 -4.16 16.14 -0.21
C GLY A 109 -3.70 17.24 -1.19
N PRO A 110 -4.03 18.52 -0.96
CA PRO A 110 -3.56 19.64 -1.79
C PRO A 110 -2.04 19.92 -1.66
N ILE A 111 -1.46 20.65 -2.63
CA ILE A 111 -0.03 21.03 -2.60
C ILE A 111 0.28 21.97 -1.42
N ALA A 112 -0.58 22.96 -1.19
CA ALA A 112 -0.52 23.85 -0.06
C ALA A 112 -1.78 23.63 0.78
N THR A 113 -1.60 23.14 2.01
CA THR A 113 -2.68 22.88 2.95
C THR A 113 -2.17 23.11 4.36
N ASN A 114 -3.01 23.59 5.28
CA ASN A 114 -2.68 23.65 6.71
C ASN A 114 -3.17 22.42 7.48
N ASP A 115 -3.75 21.44 6.79
CA ASP A 115 -4.19 20.17 7.36
C ASP A 115 -2.96 19.31 7.74
N PRO A 116 -2.71 19.06 9.03
CA PRO A 116 -1.55 18.30 9.46
C PRO A 116 -1.66 16.80 9.15
N SER A 117 -2.85 16.28 8.80
CA SER A 117 -3.03 14.89 8.36
C SER A 117 -2.59 14.65 6.91
N SER A 118 -2.38 15.72 6.14
CA SER A 118 -1.95 15.63 4.75
C SER A 118 -0.47 15.25 4.61
N LEU A 119 -0.16 14.29 3.74
CA LEU A 119 1.24 13.95 3.45
C LEU A 119 2.00 15.07 2.73
N SER A 120 1.33 16.07 2.14
CA SER A 120 2.01 17.28 1.67
C SER A 120 2.70 18.03 2.80
N GLN A 121 2.07 18.11 3.98
CA GLN A 121 2.68 18.75 5.15
C GLN A 121 3.89 17.94 5.62
N SER A 122 3.74 16.62 5.72
CA SER A 122 4.85 15.72 6.06
C SER A 122 6.01 15.84 5.06
N ALA A 123 5.71 15.92 3.76
CA ALA A 123 6.70 16.09 2.71
C ALA A 123 7.42 17.43 2.82
N SER A 124 6.69 18.52 3.06
CA SER A 124 7.28 19.86 3.26
C SER A 124 8.20 19.89 4.49
N CYS A 125 7.76 19.32 5.62
CA CYS A 125 8.55 19.27 6.85
C CYS A 125 9.84 18.45 6.69
N ALA A 126 9.77 17.33 5.97
CA ALA A 126 10.89 16.42 5.75
C ALA A 126 11.69 16.69 4.45
N ASN A 127 11.43 17.81 3.76
CA ASN A 127 12.08 18.20 2.51
C ASN A 127 11.97 17.16 1.37
N PHE A 128 10.84 16.44 1.29
CA PHE A 128 10.52 15.60 0.14
C PHE A 128 9.75 16.37 -0.93
N LYS A 129 10.07 16.10 -2.20
CA LYS A 129 9.31 16.61 -3.33
C LYS A 129 8.01 15.82 -3.47
N ARG A 130 6.88 16.54 -3.55
CA ARG A 130 5.59 15.94 -3.93
C ARG A 130 5.63 15.46 -5.39
N PRO A 131 5.20 14.23 -5.70
CA PRO A 131 5.00 13.79 -7.09
C PRO A 131 4.00 14.68 -7.83
N ALA A 132 4.27 14.95 -9.11
CA ALA A 132 3.36 15.72 -9.96
C ALA A 132 2.17 14.88 -10.46
N ASN A 133 2.36 13.56 -10.57
CA ASN A 133 1.36 12.61 -11.02
C ASN A 133 1.49 11.32 -10.20
N PHE A 134 0.48 11.00 -9.40
CA PHE A 134 0.48 9.76 -8.61
C PHE A 134 0.23 8.51 -9.45
N LYS A 135 -0.20 8.63 -10.71
CA LYS A 135 -0.40 7.47 -11.60
C LYS A 135 0.88 6.99 -12.29
N ASP A 136 1.96 7.77 -12.19
CA ASP A 136 3.24 7.44 -12.82
C ASP A 136 4.01 6.43 -11.96
N CYS A 137 4.23 5.23 -12.51
CA CYS A 137 4.97 4.15 -11.87
C CYS A 137 6.45 4.47 -11.65
N GLY A 138 7.01 5.47 -12.35
CA GLY A 138 8.36 5.99 -12.11
C GLY A 138 8.52 6.62 -10.72
N ASN A 139 7.42 6.96 -10.05
CA ASN A 139 7.44 7.50 -8.69
C ASN A 139 7.53 6.42 -7.60
N TYR A 140 7.57 5.13 -7.94
CA TYR A 140 7.57 4.03 -6.96
C TYR A 140 8.63 4.18 -5.87
N TYR A 141 9.92 4.26 -6.25
CA TYR A 141 11.00 4.38 -5.25
C TYR A 141 10.98 5.71 -4.48
N PRO A 142 10.77 6.88 -5.12
CA PRO A 142 10.57 8.13 -4.41
C PRO A 142 9.43 8.11 -3.40
N LEU A 143 8.26 7.59 -3.78
CA LEU A 143 7.07 7.48 -2.92
C LEU A 143 7.31 6.53 -1.76
N HIS A 144 7.88 5.36 -2.02
CA HIS A 144 8.24 4.41 -0.97
C HIS A 144 9.12 5.08 0.09
N ARG A 145 10.14 5.83 -0.33
CA ARG A 145 11.05 6.51 0.58
C ARG A 145 10.34 7.57 1.41
N SER A 146 9.54 8.43 0.79
CA SER A 146 8.86 9.52 1.48
C SER A 146 7.79 8.98 2.44
N MET A 147 6.91 8.11 1.97
CA MET A 147 5.79 7.56 2.76
C MET A 147 6.28 6.69 3.91
N SER A 148 7.34 5.89 3.73
CA SER A 148 7.96 5.14 4.84
C SER A 148 8.55 6.07 5.88
N THR A 149 9.15 7.20 5.47
CA THR A 149 9.65 8.21 6.41
C THR A 149 8.51 8.83 7.21
N PHE A 150 7.40 9.17 6.55
CA PHE A 150 6.22 9.75 7.22
C PHE A 150 5.58 8.76 8.19
N TRP A 151 5.38 7.52 7.74
CA TRP A 151 4.84 6.44 8.58
C TRP A 151 5.73 6.18 9.79
N ASN A 152 7.06 6.03 9.60
CA ASN A 152 7.99 5.82 10.71
C ASN A 152 7.95 6.98 11.71
N ALA A 153 7.91 8.23 11.24
CA ALA A 153 7.82 9.39 12.12
C ALA A 153 6.52 9.39 12.94
N GLN A 154 5.38 9.10 12.31
CA GLN A 154 4.09 9.04 13.01
C GLN A 154 4.00 7.88 14.00
N ILE A 155 4.55 6.71 13.66
CA ILE A 155 4.58 5.55 14.55
C ILE A 155 5.51 5.81 15.75
N LEU A 156 6.68 6.43 15.53
CA LEU A 156 7.55 6.86 16.61
C LEU A 156 6.87 7.86 17.55
N ASP A 157 6.05 8.76 17.02
CA ASP A 157 5.25 9.67 17.85
C ASP A 157 4.16 8.93 18.65
N CYS A 158 3.55 7.89 18.08
CA CYS A 158 2.63 7.01 18.82
C CYS A 158 3.32 6.29 19.98
N TRP A 159 4.55 5.81 19.76
CA TRP A 159 5.39 5.25 20.82
C TRP A 159 5.69 6.29 21.91
N ARG A 160 6.09 7.50 21.53
CA ARG A 160 6.34 8.60 22.46
C ARG A 160 5.13 8.84 23.37
N LEU A 161 3.94 8.90 22.79
CA LEU A 161 2.68 9.09 23.52
C LEU A 161 2.35 7.89 24.42
N GLU A 162 2.54 6.66 23.93
CA GLU A 162 2.24 5.44 24.69
C GLU A 162 3.15 5.27 25.92
N PHE A 163 4.39 5.76 25.84
CA PHE A 163 5.30 5.82 26.99
C PHE A 163 5.11 7.08 27.86
N GLY A 164 4.20 7.98 27.50
CA GLY A 164 3.91 9.19 28.28
C GLY A 164 4.98 10.28 28.21
N PHE A 165 5.81 10.31 27.16
CA PHE A 165 6.81 11.35 26.97
C PHE A 165 6.22 12.60 26.30
N THR A 166 6.66 13.78 26.74
CA THR A 166 6.21 15.05 26.13
C THR A 166 6.97 15.35 24.85
N THR A 167 8.26 14.99 24.80
CA THR A 167 9.12 15.24 23.65
C THR A 167 9.87 13.99 23.18
N HIS A 168 10.29 13.98 21.92
CA HIS A 168 11.13 12.90 21.39
C HIS A 168 12.53 12.87 22.05
N GLU A 169 13.05 14.02 22.50
CA GLU A 169 14.32 14.07 23.23
C GLU A 169 14.25 13.35 24.58
N GLU A 170 13.13 13.48 25.29
CA GLU A 170 12.89 12.76 26.54
C GLU A 170 12.87 11.25 26.30
N MET A 171 12.14 10.80 25.26
CA MET A 171 12.08 9.40 24.88
C MET A 171 13.48 8.83 24.55
N LEU A 172 14.27 9.56 23.75
CA LEU A 172 15.62 9.14 23.39
C LEU A 172 16.53 9.04 24.62
N LYS A 173 16.54 10.07 25.48
CA LYS A 173 17.31 10.07 26.73
C LYS A 173 16.91 8.93 27.65
N TYR A 174 15.63 8.58 27.70
CA TYR A 174 15.15 7.46 28.52
C TYR A 174 15.74 6.13 28.06
N PHE A 175 15.68 5.83 26.75
CA PHE A 175 16.22 4.58 26.22
C PHE A 175 17.75 4.54 26.18
N GLU A 176 18.43 5.66 25.99
CA GLU A 176 19.90 5.75 26.04
C GLU A 176 20.45 5.45 27.45
N ASN A 177 19.74 5.86 28.50
CA ASN A 177 20.16 5.69 29.90
C ASN A 177 19.61 4.40 30.54
N MET A 178 18.95 3.54 29.78
CA MET A 178 18.36 2.31 30.30
C MET A 178 19.44 1.23 30.48
N GLU A 179 19.74 0.88 31.73
CA GLU A 179 20.76 -0.14 32.05
C GLU A 179 20.30 -1.58 31.80
N ASN A 180 18.99 -1.84 31.95
CA ASN A 180 18.38 -3.15 31.71
C ASN A 180 17.38 -3.05 30.56
N LEU A 181 17.67 -3.71 29.45
CA LEU A 181 16.76 -3.79 28.31
C LEU A 181 15.47 -4.51 28.74
N LEU A 182 14.33 -3.89 28.41
CA LEU A 182 13.03 -4.52 28.57
C LEU A 182 12.90 -5.71 27.62
N GLU A 183 12.13 -6.71 28.02
CA GLU A 183 11.90 -7.91 27.21
C GLU A 183 11.05 -7.60 25.98
N PHE A 184 11.18 -8.44 24.95
CA PHE A 184 10.42 -8.31 23.71
C PHE A 184 8.91 -8.27 23.95
N ASP A 185 8.40 -9.13 24.83
CA ASP A 185 6.97 -9.24 25.13
C ASP A 185 6.39 -7.92 25.68
N TYR A 186 7.18 -7.16 26.44
CA TYR A 186 6.78 -5.84 26.91
C TYR A 186 6.55 -4.87 25.74
N PHE A 187 7.45 -4.84 24.77
CA PHE A 187 7.28 -4.00 23.58
C PHE A 187 6.15 -4.51 22.68
N LEU A 188 5.97 -5.83 22.59
CA LEU A 188 4.88 -6.41 21.80
C LEU A 188 3.50 -6.04 22.38
N ASP A 189 3.34 -6.05 23.70
CA ASP A 189 2.13 -5.60 24.38
C ASP A 189 1.85 -4.12 24.09
N LYS A 190 2.89 -3.27 24.14
CA LYS A 190 2.77 -1.84 23.79
C LYS A 190 2.46 -1.61 22.32
N ALA A 191 3.08 -2.38 21.42
CA ALA A 191 2.77 -2.32 20.00
C ALA A 191 1.31 -2.70 19.72
N THR A 192 0.78 -3.70 20.43
CA THR A 192 -0.63 -4.12 20.33
C THR A 192 -1.57 -3.00 20.78
N GLN A 193 -1.23 -2.28 21.86
CA GLN A 193 -1.98 -1.11 22.32
C GLN A 193 -1.92 0.03 21.30
N ILE A 194 -0.75 0.32 20.75
CA ILE A 194 -0.56 1.34 19.70
C ILE A 194 -1.39 0.99 18.46
N THR A 195 -1.35 -0.25 17.99
CA THR A 195 -2.12 -0.68 16.82
C THR A 195 -3.61 -0.54 17.07
N SER A 196 -4.09 -1.01 18.23
CA SER A 196 -5.50 -0.92 18.59
C SER A 196 -5.97 0.53 18.69
N ARG A 197 -5.17 1.42 19.29
CA ARG A 197 -5.52 2.83 19.52
C ARG A 197 -5.32 3.69 18.28
N TRP A 198 -4.25 3.52 17.51
CA TRP A 198 -3.82 4.49 16.47
C TRP A 198 -3.69 3.93 15.06
N VAL A 199 -3.88 2.62 14.85
CA VAL A 199 -3.65 1.95 13.55
C VAL A 199 -4.72 0.87 13.30
N SER A 200 -5.98 1.15 13.62
CA SER A 200 -7.11 0.22 13.43
C SER A 200 -8.29 0.90 12.76
N LEU A 201 -9.16 0.13 12.08
CA LEU A 201 -10.37 0.66 11.48
C LEU A 201 -11.39 1.11 12.55
N GLU A 202 -11.38 0.40 13.68
CA GLU A 202 -12.15 0.75 14.87
C GLU A 202 -11.76 2.12 15.40
N SER A 203 -10.46 2.43 15.45
CA SER A 203 -10.00 3.72 15.95
C SER A 203 -10.26 4.88 14.98
N ILE A 204 -10.36 4.63 13.67
CA ILE A 204 -10.91 5.60 12.70
C ILE A 204 -12.36 5.94 13.06
N SER A 205 -13.16 4.91 13.31
CA SER A 205 -14.59 5.07 13.64
C SER A 205 -14.76 5.84 14.96
N GLN A 206 -13.92 5.53 15.96
CA GLN A 206 -13.87 6.24 17.23
C GLN A 206 -13.44 7.71 17.07
N ALA A 207 -12.45 7.98 16.21
CA ALA A 207 -12.02 9.36 15.96
C ALA A 207 -13.14 10.17 15.29
N LEU A 208 -13.85 9.59 14.32
CA LEU A 208 -14.95 10.28 13.62
C LEU A 208 -16.22 10.43 14.48
N CYS A 209 -16.51 9.45 15.32
CA CYS A 209 -17.72 9.35 16.13
C CYS A 209 -17.35 8.96 17.57
N PRO A 210 -16.87 9.91 18.40
CA PRO A 210 -16.32 9.62 19.72
C PRO A 210 -17.31 8.98 20.73
N GLY A 211 -18.59 8.87 20.38
CA GLY A 211 -19.58 8.10 21.15
C GLY A 211 -19.63 8.50 22.63
N ASN A 212 -20.01 7.55 23.49
CA ASN A 212 -19.77 7.70 24.93
C ASN A 212 -18.37 7.17 25.26
N VAL A 213 -17.40 8.08 25.37
CA VAL A 213 -15.99 7.79 25.70
C VAL A 213 -15.87 6.95 26.97
N GLU A 214 -16.79 7.09 27.94
CA GLU A 214 -16.80 6.33 29.20
C GLU A 214 -17.02 4.82 29.00
N SER A 215 -17.57 4.40 27.86
CA SER A 215 -17.78 2.98 27.53
C SER A 215 -16.58 2.29 26.89
N ILE A 216 -15.55 3.07 26.53
CA ILE A 216 -14.36 2.60 25.83
C ILE A 216 -13.25 2.32 26.87
N PRO A 217 -12.55 1.19 26.83
CA PRO A 217 -11.39 0.95 27.69
C PRO A 217 -10.34 2.06 27.58
N THR A 218 -9.80 2.52 28.71
CA THR A 218 -8.85 3.65 28.76
C THR A 218 -7.62 3.40 27.89
N GLU A 219 -7.22 2.14 27.72
CA GLU A 219 -6.08 1.71 26.91
C GLU A 219 -6.27 1.95 25.41
N ILE A 220 -7.50 2.20 24.94
CA ILE A 220 -7.78 2.53 23.53
C ILE A 220 -8.46 3.90 23.38
N GLN A 221 -8.57 4.68 24.46
CA GLN A 221 -9.01 6.07 24.37
C GLN A 221 -7.89 6.95 23.85
N PHE A 222 -8.23 7.92 23.01
CA PHE A 222 -7.29 8.94 22.58
C PHE A 222 -7.01 9.92 23.73
N PRO A 223 -5.74 10.25 24.03
CA PRO A 223 -5.43 11.33 24.94
C PRO A 223 -5.98 12.65 24.37
N ALA A 224 -6.65 13.44 25.22
CA ALA A 224 -7.09 14.77 24.83
C ALA A 224 -5.87 15.69 24.65
N GLY A 225 -5.71 16.23 23.44
CA GLY A 225 -4.67 17.19 23.10
C GLY A 225 -5.17 18.64 23.15
N ASP A 226 -4.23 19.56 22.97
CA ASP A 226 -4.56 20.97 22.76
C ASP A 226 -5.14 21.18 21.35
N PRO A 227 -6.10 22.12 21.18
CA PRO A 227 -6.63 22.46 19.87
C PRO A 227 -5.50 22.91 18.91
N PHE A 228 -5.50 22.37 17.70
CA PHE A 228 -4.53 22.78 16.68
C PHE A 228 -4.69 24.28 16.36
N PRO A 229 -3.63 25.10 16.45
CA PRO A 229 -3.73 26.53 16.22
C PRO A 229 -4.03 26.82 14.74
N LEU A 230 -5.22 27.36 14.47
CA LEU A 230 -5.57 27.89 13.15
C LEU A 230 -4.72 29.14 12.88
N ASN A 231 -3.60 28.98 12.19
CA ASN A 231 -2.84 30.10 11.68
C ASN A 231 -3.63 30.81 10.58
N HIS A 232 -4.35 31.87 10.96
CA HIS A 232 -5.11 32.75 10.06
C HIS A 232 -4.26 33.65 9.15
N ASN A 233 -2.94 33.45 9.08
CA ASN A 233 -2.02 34.28 8.30
C ASN A 233 -2.00 33.94 6.79
N LEU A 234 -3.18 33.71 6.21
CA LEU A 234 -3.38 33.96 4.79
C LEU A 234 -3.97 35.36 4.68
N SER A 235 -3.14 36.30 4.22
CA SER A 235 -3.54 37.62 3.78
C SER A 235 -4.89 37.52 3.06
N GLN A 236 -5.91 38.20 3.58
CA GLN A 236 -7.31 38.17 3.11
C GLN A 236 -7.53 38.61 1.64
N GLU A 237 -6.48 38.73 0.82
CA GLU A 237 -6.55 39.32 -0.51
C GLU A 237 -6.12 38.40 -1.67
N GLN A 238 -5.78 37.12 -1.43
CA GLN A 238 -5.51 36.20 -2.54
C GLN A 238 -6.49 35.02 -2.58
N ASN A 239 -7.45 35.14 -3.50
CA ASN A 239 -8.31 34.11 -4.06
C ASN A 239 -9.40 33.53 -3.14
N THR A 240 -10.51 34.28 -3.03
CA THR A 240 -11.86 33.78 -2.71
C THR A 240 -12.38 32.69 -3.66
N LYS A 241 -11.61 32.31 -4.69
CA LYS A 241 -11.91 31.16 -5.57
C LYS A 241 -11.32 29.82 -5.10
N THR A 242 -10.29 29.80 -4.25
CA THR A 242 -9.60 28.55 -3.84
C THR A 242 -10.06 28.00 -2.49
N LEU A 243 -10.79 28.78 -1.69
CA LEU A 243 -11.34 28.32 -0.39
C LEU A 243 -12.59 27.45 -0.53
N LYS A 244 -13.14 27.29 -1.74
CA LYS A 244 -14.38 26.53 -1.99
C LYS A 244 -14.22 25.01 -2.02
N ASP A 245 -12.99 24.50 -2.01
CA ASP A 245 -12.72 23.05 -2.12
C ASP A 245 -12.30 22.40 -0.79
N PHE A 246 -12.35 23.14 0.33
CA PHE A 246 -12.15 22.52 1.64
C PHE A 246 -13.43 21.82 2.08
N PHE A 247 -13.32 20.54 2.42
CA PHE A 247 -14.41 19.76 2.99
C PHE A 247 -14.95 20.48 4.23
N GLN A 248 -16.25 20.78 4.23
CA GLN A 248 -16.94 21.34 5.39
C GLN A 248 -17.64 20.20 6.12
N GLU A 249 -17.29 20.05 7.39
CA GLU A 249 -17.98 19.13 8.28
C GLU A 249 -19.44 19.54 8.46
N HIS A 250 -20.29 18.55 8.76
CA HIS A 250 -21.69 18.83 9.08
C HIS A 250 -21.82 19.71 10.32
N GLU A 251 -22.86 20.53 10.36
CA GLU A 251 -23.28 21.20 11.59
C GLU A 251 -23.47 20.14 12.68
N ASN A 252 -22.70 20.23 13.77
CA ASN A 252 -22.60 19.28 14.89
C ASN A 252 -21.64 18.09 14.73
N PHE A 253 -20.70 18.12 13.78
CA PHE A 253 -19.57 17.19 13.83
C PHE A 253 -18.73 17.43 15.10
N THR A 254 -18.53 16.38 15.87
CA THR A 254 -17.80 16.39 17.15
C THR A 254 -16.55 15.51 17.14
N GLY A 255 -16.31 14.80 16.03
CA GLY A 255 -15.14 13.96 15.86
C GLY A 255 -13.88 14.73 15.48
N ASP A 256 -12.81 13.98 15.30
CA ASP A 256 -11.51 14.45 14.84
C ASP A 256 -11.18 13.83 13.49
N ARG A 257 -11.45 14.59 12.42
CA ARG A 257 -11.17 14.19 11.04
C ARG A 257 -9.67 14.06 10.77
N VAL A 258 -8.87 14.94 11.35
CA VAL A 258 -7.42 15.00 11.15
C VAL A 258 -6.80 13.74 11.73
N LEU A 259 -7.21 13.37 12.94
CA LEU A 259 -6.80 12.12 13.56
C LEU A 259 -7.27 10.91 12.74
N ALA A 260 -8.54 10.87 12.34
CA ALA A 260 -9.09 9.78 11.53
C ALA A 260 -8.32 9.56 10.22
N ASN A 261 -8.02 10.64 9.47
CA ASN A 261 -7.21 10.58 8.26
C ASN A 261 -5.79 10.06 8.53
N SER A 262 -5.17 10.53 9.62
CA SER A 262 -3.83 10.09 10.00
C SER A 262 -3.81 8.60 10.39
N ILE A 263 -4.85 8.10 11.07
CA ILE A 263 -5.01 6.67 11.39
C ILE A 263 -5.19 5.87 10.11
N LEU A 264 -6.05 6.33 9.20
CA LEU A 264 -6.29 5.66 7.92
C LEU A 264 -5.00 5.51 7.11
N PHE A 265 -4.19 6.58 7.00
CA PHE A 265 -2.88 6.49 6.35
C PHE A 265 -1.98 5.44 7.01
N LYS A 266 -1.87 5.46 8.35
CA LYS A 266 -1.04 4.50 9.07
C LYS A 266 -1.49 3.07 8.81
N TRP A 267 -2.80 2.82 8.86
CA TRP A 267 -3.39 1.50 8.63
C TRP A 267 -3.15 1.00 7.20
N GLU A 268 -3.50 1.79 6.18
CA GLU A 268 -3.31 1.40 4.78
C GLU A 268 -1.82 1.19 4.44
N TYR A 269 -0.96 2.09 4.92
CA TYR A 269 0.47 1.98 4.62
C TYR A 269 1.15 0.87 5.43
N SER A 270 0.66 0.52 6.62
CA SER A 270 1.09 -0.69 7.34
C SER A 270 0.83 -1.96 6.54
N LEU A 271 -0.36 -2.09 5.92
CA LEU A 271 -0.65 -3.23 5.05
C LEU A 271 0.28 -3.26 3.82
N TRP A 272 0.58 -2.10 3.25
CA TRP A 272 1.52 -2.01 2.15
C TRP A 272 2.96 -2.39 2.57
N LEU A 273 3.40 -2.00 3.77
CA LEU A 273 4.70 -2.40 4.32
C LEU A 273 4.79 -3.91 4.54
N GLU A 274 3.74 -4.53 5.09
CA GLU A 274 3.65 -5.99 5.22
C GLU A 274 3.81 -6.68 3.85
N LEU A 275 3.14 -6.16 2.82
CA LEU A 275 3.33 -6.64 1.44
C LEU A 275 4.77 -6.49 0.95
N ALA A 276 5.40 -5.34 1.22
CA ALA A 276 6.77 -5.05 0.82
C ALA A 276 7.81 -5.96 1.50
N TYR A 277 7.51 -6.48 2.70
CA TYR A 277 8.35 -7.46 3.41
C TYR A 277 8.04 -8.91 3.02
N ALA A 278 6.77 -9.27 2.92
CA ALA A 278 6.33 -10.64 2.66
C ALA A 278 6.79 -11.16 1.28
N VAL A 279 6.69 -10.33 0.24
CA VAL A 279 7.09 -10.67 -1.13
C VAL A 279 8.56 -11.10 -1.24
N PRO A 280 9.56 -10.29 -0.82
CA PRO A 280 10.96 -10.69 -0.91
C PRO A 280 11.35 -11.80 0.08
N GLU A 281 10.55 -12.02 1.13
CA GLU A 281 10.73 -13.18 2.02
C GLU A 281 10.23 -14.49 1.40
N GLY A 282 9.38 -14.41 0.36
CA GLY A 282 8.71 -15.56 -0.27
C GLY A 282 7.43 -15.99 0.45
N ASP A 283 6.93 -15.18 1.38
CA ASP A 283 5.74 -15.45 2.20
C ASP A 283 4.52 -14.70 1.68
N ILE A 284 4.27 -14.76 0.37
CA ILE A 284 3.23 -13.95 -0.29
C ILE A 284 1.84 -14.24 0.31
N GLY A 285 1.60 -15.45 0.81
CA GLY A 285 0.32 -15.84 1.44
C GLY A 285 0.07 -15.23 2.83
N ARG A 286 1.04 -14.51 3.41
CA ARG A 286 0.87 -13.76 4.66
C ARG A 286 -0.04 -12.54 4.51
N VAL A 287 -0.24 -12.06 3.28
CA VAL A 287 -0.83 -10.75 2.96
C VAL A 287 -2.17 -10.90 2.25
#